data_AF-A0A7G3G6Z7-F1
#
_entry.id   AF-A0A7G3G6Z7-F1
#
_cell.length_a   1.000
_cell.length_b   1.000
_cell.length_c   1.000
_cell.angle_alpha   90.00
_cell.angle_beta   90.00
_cell.angle_gamma   90.00
#
_symmetry.space_group_name_H-M   'P 1'
#
loop_
_entity.id
_entity.type
_entity.pdbx_description
1 polymer ?
#
loop_
_entity_poly.entity_id
_entity_poly.type
_entity_poly.pdbx_seq_one_letter_code
_entity_poly.pdbx_strand_id
1 'polypeptide(L)'
;MMASFSGLLLWALTATSLIAAGNNRLQRGFGLLILLASPWLLGLLSFPSLATLGLATGLLLKHKLRPLLAAWLLLSGLVLYASALGFIAYDIYALGYAPQVILIWCAISLGLAWQQGHRALAYAWLAALALYSLGVLESRNLWDAMLDPIAMIVGGVSLLRWLWGKKH
;
A
#
# COMPACT_ATOMS: atom_id res chain seq x y z
N MET A 1 21.96 -9.06 6.68
CA MET A 1 21.26 -10.11 5.93
C MET A 1 21.28 -9.69 4.46
N MET A 2 21.94 -10.41 3.55
CA MET A 2 22.00 -10.00 2.13
C MET A 2 20.61 -10.09 1.49
N ALA A 3 20.22 -9.10 0.69
CA ALA A 3 19.00 -9.17 -0.11
C ALA A 3 19.06 -10.44 -0.97
N SER A 4 18.03 -11.29 -0.88
CA SER A 4 17.97 -12.52 -1.68
C SER A 4 17.96 -12.16 -3.17
N PHE A 5 18.66 -12.96 -3.97
CA PHE A 5 18.73 -12.77 -5.43
C PHE A 5 17.34 -12.67 -6.07
N SER A 6 16.38 -13.45 -5.56
CA SER A 6 14.97 -13.39 -5.94
C SER A 6 14.31 -12.04 -5.63
N GLY A 7 14.65 -11.40 -4.51
CA GLY A 7 14.15 -10.07 -4.15
C GLY A 7 14.66 -8.97 -5.06
N LEU A 8 15.93 -9.03 -5.46
CA LEU A 8 16.54 -8.09 -6.43
C LEU A 8 15.91 -8.21 -7.81
N LEU A 9 15.62 -9.44 -8.25
CA LEU A 9 15.05 -9.73 -9.56
C LEU A 9 13.59 -9.26 -9.65
N LEU A 10 12.81 -9.52 -8.59
CA LEU A 10 11.43 -9.06 -8.50
C LEU A 10 11.35 -7.55 -8.40
N TRP A 11 12.24 -6.91 -7.65
CA TRP A 11 12.37 -5.46 -7.58
C TRP A 11 12.61 -4.81 -8.94
N ALA A 12 13.56 -5.34 -9.71
CA ALA A 12 13.85 -4.85 -11.05
C ALA A 12 12.64 -5.03 -11.98
N LEU A 13 11.92 -6.15 -11.86
CA LEU A 13 10.72 -6.43 -12.66
C LEU A 13 9.55 -5.49 -12.31
N THR A 14 9.28 -5.21 -11.03
CA THR A 14 8.21 -4.27 -10.65
C THR A 14 8.54 -2.87 -11.11
N ALA A 15 9.75 -2.39 -10.86
CA ALA A 15 10.19 -1.07 -11.29
C ALA A 15 10.06 -0.90 -12.81
N THR A 16 10.58 -1.86 -13.59
CA THR A 16 10.49 -1.83 -15.06
C THR A 16 9.06 -1.95 -15.57
N SER A 17 8.19 -2.74 -14.92
CA SER A 17 6.77 -2.83 -15.27
C SER A 17 6.02 -1.51 -15.03
N LEU A 18 6.33 -0.79 -13.95
CA LEU A 18 5.74 0.51 -13.62
C LEU A 18 6.21 1.61 -14.59
N ILE A 19 7.46 1.54 -15.05
CA ILE A 19 8.00 2.39 -16.11
C ILE A 19 7.31 2.10 -17.45
N ALA A 20 7.16 0.82 -17.81
CA ALA A 20 6.61 0.41 -19.10
C ALA A 20 5.10 0.66 -19.21
N ALA A 21 4.35 0.36 -18.15
CA ALA A 21 2.89 0.50 -18.11
C ALA A 21 2.41 1.90 -17.64
N GLY A 22 3.32 2.76 -17.19
CA GLY A 22 3.01 4.10 -16.70
C GLY A 22 2.41 5.00 -17.80
N ASN A 23 1.20 5.49 -17.55
CA ASN A 23 0.43 6.34 -18.48
C ASN A 23 0.82 7.83 -18.39
N ASN A 24 1.63 8.22 -17.41
CA ASN A 24 2.11 9.59 -17.24
C ASN A 24 3.57 9.64 -16.77
N ARG A 25 4.22 10.81 -16.96
CA ARG A 25 5.65 11.01 -16.62
C ARG A 25 5.97 10.76 -15.15
N LEU A 26 5.00 10.98 -14.26
CA LEU A 26 5.13 10.74 -12.83
C LEU A 26 5.18 9.23 -12.51
N GLN A 27 4.30 8.41 -13.06
CA GLN A 27 4.33 6.96 -12.87
C GLN A 27 5.63 6.36 -13.38
N ARG A 28 6.11 6.84 -14.54
CA ARG A 28 7.42 6.44 -15.08
C ARG A 28 8.57 6.90 -14.22
N GLY A 29 8.52 8.14 -13.73
CA GLY A 29 9.50 8.69 -12.78
C GLY A 29 9.53 7.94 -11.45
N PHE A 30 8.37 7.48 -10.99
CA PHE A 30 8.24 6.67 -9.78
C PHE A 30 8.82 5.27 -9.98
N GLY A 31 8.55 4.63 -11.12
CA GLY A 31 9.19 3.37 -11.47
C GLY A 31 10.72 3.50 -11.61
N LEU A 32 11.22 4.62 -12.15
CA LEU A 32 12.66 4.93 -12.18
C LEU A 32 13.24 5.16 -10.79
N LEU A 33 12.53 5.86 -9.91
CA LEU A 33 12.93 6.03 -8.51
C LEU A 33 13.01 4.69 -7.78
N ILE A 34 12.05 3.79 -8.02
CA ILE A 34 12.09 2.43 -7.48
C ILE A 34 13.31 1.69 -8.02
N LEU A 35 13.61 1.78 -9.33
CA LEU A 35 14.78 1.16 -9.96
C LEU A 35 16.14 1.74 -9.51
N LEU A 36 16.16 2.99 -9.02
CA LEU A 36 17.41 3.67 -8.63
C LEU A 36 17.60 3.72 -7.10
N ALA A 37 16.54 3.50 -6.32
CA ALA A 37 16.63 3.36 -4.88
C ALA A 37 17.33 2.06 -4.50
N SER A 38 18.12 2.08 -3.42
CA SER A 38 18.77 0.85 -2.95
C SER A 38 17.71 -0.16 -2.51
N PRO A 39 17.92 -1.48 -2.75
CA PRO A 39 17.04 -2.53 -2.23
C PRO A 39 16.80 -2.45 -0.72
N TRP A 40 17.73 -1.80 0.00
CA TRP A 40 17.68 -1.53 1.43
C TRP A 40 16.79 -0.35 1.82
N LEU A 41 16.71 0.70 0.99
CA LEU A 41 15.74 1.79 1.16
C LEU A 41 14.28 1.30 1.03
N LEU A 42 14.08 0.14 0.39
CA LEU A 42 12.80 -0.57 0.28
C LEU A 42 12.51 -1.53 1.44
N GLY A 43 13.50 -1.85 2.27
CA GLY A 43 13.26 -2.47 3.57
C GLY A 43 12.63 -1.46 4.54
N LEU A 44 13.12 -0.21 4.50
CA LEU A 44 12.62 0.91 5.31
C LEU A 44 11.23 1.41 4.89
N LEU A 45 10.91 1.35 3.59
CA LEU A 45 9.59 1.67 3.04
C LEU A 45 9.11 0.45 2.27
N SER A 46 8.22 -0.34 2.86
CA SER A 46 7.65 -1.51 2.20
C SER A 46 7.06 -1.10 0.83
N PHE A 47 7.06 -2.00 -0.16
CA PHE A 47 6.45 -1.76 -1.49
C PHE A 47 5.07 -1.06 -1.47
N PRO A 48 4.18 -1.37 -0.52
CA PRO A 48 2.93 -0.63 -0.30
C PRO A 48 3.13 0.82 0.12
N SER A 49 4.10 1.13 0.97
CA SER A 49 4.45 2.50 1.37
C SER A 49 4.87 3.37 0.21
N LEU A 50 5.51 2.78 -0.80
CA LEU A 50 5.77 3.47 -2.05
C LEU A 50 4.51 3.65 -2.90
N ALA A 51 3.65 2.63 -2.99
CA ALA A 51 2.39 2.77 -3.71
C ALA A 51 1.44 3.79 -3.06
N THR A 52 1.42 3.85 -1.73
CA THR A 52 0.62 4.78 -0.93
C THR A 52 1.24 6.18 -0.96
N LEU A 53 2.57 6.32 -1.00
CA LEU A 53 3.25 7.57 -1.36
C LEU A 53 2.92 8.02 -2.78
N GLY A 54 2.86 7.10 -3.75
CA GLY A 54 2.41 7.37 -5.12
C GLY A 54 0.96 7.88 -5.16
N LEU A 55 0.08 7.35 -4.29
CA LEU A 55 -1.27 7.87 -4.11
C LEU A 55 -1.30 9.21 -3.38
N ALA A 56 -0.47 9.39 -2.36
CA ALA A 56 -0.35 10.65 -1.60
C ALA A 56 0.11 11.80 -2.51
N THR A 57 1.13 11.54 -3.32
CA THR A 57 1.61 12.47 -4.36
C THR A 57 0.54 12.66 -5.44
N GLY A 58 -0.14 11.60 -5.87
CA GLY A 58 -1.31 11.68 -6.74
C GLY A 58 -2.41 12.60 -6.19
N LEU A 59 -2.72 12.55 -4.89
CA LEU A 59 -3.68 13.43 -4.22
C LEU A 59 -3.26 14.89 -4.16
N LEU A 60 -1.96 15.16 -4.09
CA LEU A 60 -1.41 16.50 -4.24
C LEU A 60 -1.52 16.97 -5.71
N LEU A 61 -1.47 16.04 -6.66
CA LEU A 61 -1.45 16.27 -8.11
C LEU A 61 -2.82 16.05 -8.80
N LYS A 62 -3.93 16.03 -8.03
CA LYS A 62 -5.35 15.92 -8.44
C LYS A 62 -5.91 14.51 -8.75
N HIS A 63 -5.19 13.42 -8.52
CA HIS A 63 -5.77 12.08 -8.50
C HIS A 63 -6.50 11.83 -7.18
N LYS A 64 -7.82 12.01 -7.19
CA LYS A 64 -8.68 11.81 -6.01
C LYS A 64 -8.90 10.32 -5.75
N LEU A 65 -8.65 9.87 -4.52
CA LEU A 65 -9.18 8.60 -4.03
C LEU A 65 -10.70 8.69 -3.95
N ARG A 66 -11.38 7.64 -4.40
CA ARG A 66 -12.82 7.53 -4.27
C ARG A 66 -13.20 7.30 -2.79
N PRO A 67 -14.37 7.80 -2.34
CA PRO A 67 -14.70 7.90 -0.92
C PRO A 67 -14.80 6.54 -0.22
N LEU A 68 -15.23 5.49 -0.91
CA LEU A 68 -15.36 4.16 -0.30
C LEU A 68 -13.99 3.52 -0.01
N LEU A 69 -13.03 3.57 -0.94
CA LEU A 69 -11.67 3.11 -0.67
C LEU A 69 -10.98 4.00 0.37
N ALA A 70 -11.22 5.31 0.32
CA ALA A 70 -10.69 6.24 1.31
C ALA A 70 -11.19 5.93 2.74
N ALA A 71 -12.50 5.68 2.88
CA ALA A 71 -13.10 5.27 4.15
C ALA A 71 -12.58 3.90 4.61
N TRP A 72 -12.44 2.94 3.69
CA TRP A 72 -11.88 1.62 3.99
C TRP A 72 -10.48 1.72 4.58
N LEU A 73 -9.57 2.44 3.91
CA LEU A 73 -8.19 2.65 4.37
C LEU A 73 -8.13 3.35 5.74
N LEU A 74 -8.97 4.38 5.93
CA LEU A 74 -9.05 5.11 7.20
C LEU A 74 -9.53 4.19 8.34
N LEU A 75 -10.66 3.51 8.14
CA LEU A 75 -11.26 2.67 9.17
C LEU A 75 -10.36 1.48 9.50
N SER A 76 -9.79 0.82 8.50
CA SER A 76 -8.84 -0.28 8.75
C SER A 76 -7.61 0.21 9.49
N GLY A 77 -7.08 1.38 9.13
CA GLY A 77 -5.90 1.95 9.80
C GLY A 77 -6.21 2.31 11.26
N LEU A 78 -7.34 2.97 11.50
CA LEU A 78 -7.78 3.33 12.85
C LEU A 78 -7.94 2.10 13.73
N VAL A 79 -8.64 1.07 13.25
CA VAL A 79 -8.85 -0.17 13.99
C VAL A 79 -7.53 -0.88 14.26
N LEU A 80 -6.68 -1.02 13.25
CA LEU A 80 -5.39 -1.70 13.36
C LEU A 80 -4.44 -0.99 14.33
N TYR A 81 -4.27 0.33 14.21
CA TYR A 81 -3.34 1.08 15.05
C TYR A 81 -3.91 1.31 16.45
N ALA A 82 -5.23 1.48 16.60
CA ALA A 82 -5.85 1.53 17.93
C ALA A 82 -5.66 0.19 18.68
N SER A 83 -5.77 -0.96 18.00
CA SER A 83 -5.47 -2.24 18.62
C SER A 83 -4.00 -2.39 18.99
N ALA A 84 -3.08 -1.96 18.11
CA ALA A 84 -1.65 -2.04 18.37
C ALA A 84 -1.22 -1.15 19.56
N LEU A 85 -1.91 -0.03 19.79
CA LEU A 85 -1.68 0.87 20.92
C LEU A 85 -2.37 0.41 22.23
N GLY A 86 -3.12 -0.69 22.20
CA GLY A 86 -3.82 -1.21 23.37
C GLY A 86 -5.15 -0.52 23.70
N PHE A 87 -5.70 0.30 22.79
CA PHE A 87 -7.02 0.91 22.96
C PHE A 87 -8.18 -0.07 22.68
N ILE A 88 -7.90 -1.19 21.98
CA ILE A 88 -8.84 -2.27 21.71
C ILE A 88 -8.34 -3.51 22.46
N ALA A 89 -9.22 -4.23 23.14
CA ALA A 89 -8.87 -5.40 23.95
C ALA A 89 -8.25 -6.57 23.14
N TYR A 90 -8.54 -6.62 21.84
CA TYR A 90 -8.00 -7.60 20.92
C TYR A 90 -6.89 -6.98 20.06
N ASP A 91 -5.73 -7.63 20.02
CA ASP A 91 -4.63 -7.23 19.16
C ASP A 91 -4.86 -7.71 17.72
N ILE A 92 -5.52 -6.86 16.92
CA ILE A 92 -5.78 -7.12 15.50
C ILE A 92 -4.48 -7.07 14.69
N TYR A 93 -3.48 -6.32 15.16
CA TYR A 93 -2.17 -6.24 14.52
C TYR A 93 -1.42 -7.57 14.61
N ALA A 94 -1.59 -8.33 15.69
CA ALA A 94 -1.05 -9.69 15.81
C ALA A 94 -1.62 -10.66 14.75
N LEU A 95 -2.81 -10.41 14.21
CA LEU A 95 -3.39 -11.28 13.16
C LEU A 95 -2.54 -11.28 11.88
N GLY A 96 -1.70 -10.27 11.65
CA GLY A 96 -0.84 -10.26 10.47
C GLY A 96 0.31 -11.27 10.51
N TYR A 97 0.56 -11.92 11.65
CA TYR A 97 1.42 -13.11 11.74
C TYR A 97 0.70 -14.41 11.33
N ALA A 98 -0.64 -14.38 11.25
CA ALA A 98 -1.50 -15.47 10.79
C ALA A 98 -2.16 -15.07 9.46
N PRO A 99 -1.39 -15.07 8.34
CA PRO A 99 -1.76 -14.40 7.09
C PRO A 99 -3.10 -14.85 6.50
N GLN A 100 -3.50 -16.10 6.75
CA GLN A 100 -4.79 -16.65 6.31
C GLN A 100 -5.98 -15.82 6.84
N VAL A 101 -5.88 -15.30 8.06
CA VAL A 101 -6.96 -14.54 8.72
C VAL A 101 -7.21 -13.20 8.02
N ILE A 102 -6.16 -12.58 7.48
CA ILE A 102 -6.27 -11.24 6.89
C ILE A 102 -6.46 -11.26 5.36
N LEU A 103 -6.56 -12.44 4.74
CA LEU A 103 -6.84 -12.59 3.30
C LEU A 103 -8.18 -11.96 2.90
N ILE A 104 -9.18 -12.00 3.78
CA ILE A 104 -10.49 -11.37 3.52
C ILE A 104 -10.30 -9.84 3.38
N TRP A 105 -9.54 -9.24 4.30
CA TRP A 105 -9.21 -7.82 4.20
C TRP A 105 -8.47 -7.51 2.89
N CYS A 106 -7.49 -8.35 2.52
CA CYS A 106 -6.73 -8.19 1.29
C CYS A 106 -7.64 -8.26 0.05
N ALA A 107 -8.58 -9.22 0.01
CA ALA A 107 -9.52 -9.38 -1.10
C ALA A 107 -10.45 -8.15 -1.24
N ILE A 108 -10.97 -7.62 -0.13
CA ILE A 108 -11.79 -6.41 -0.13
C ILE A 108 -10.98 -5.21 -0.61
N SER A 109 -9.78 -5.01 -0.06
CA SER A 109 -8.85 -3.95 -0.45
C SER A 109 -8.57 -3.98 -1.95
N LEU A 110 -8.18 -5.14 -2.49
CA LEU A 110 -7.92 -5.35 -3.91
C LEU A 110 -9.16 -5.09 -4.77
N GLY A 111 -10.31 -5.63 -4.38
CA GLY A 111 -11.57 -5.43 -5.08
C GLY A 111 -11.96 -3.96 -5.17
N LEU A 112 -11.88 -3.23 -4.05
CA LEU A 112 -12.17 -1.79 -3.99
C LEU A 112 -11.19 -1.00 -4.85
N ALA A 113 -9.89 -1.25 -4.74
CA ALA A 113 -8.88 -0.56 -5.55
C ALA A 113 -9.09 -0.81 -7.05
N TRP A 114 -9.39 -2.05 -7.44
CA TRP A 114 -9.62 -2.41 -8.84
C TRP A 114 -10.88 -1.76 -9.41
N GLN A 115 -12.03 -1.92 -8.73
CA GLN A 115 -13.32 -1.37 -9.16
C GLN A 115 -13.32 0.16 -9.24
N GLN A 116 -12.51 0.81 -8.41
CA GLN A 116 -12.42 2.27 -8.35
C GLN A 116 -11.35 2.86 -9.27
N GLY A 117 -10.63 2.02 -10.02
CA GLY A 117 -9.64 2.44 -11.02
C GLY A 117 -8.24 2.70 -10.45
N HIS A 118 -7.99 2.36 -9.20
CA HIS A 118 -6.68 2.49 -8.52
C HIS A 118 -5.79 1.27 -8.77
N ARG A 119 -5.59 0.90 -10.05
CA ARG A 119 -4.87 -0.33 -10.45
C ARG A 119 -3.45 -0.41 -9.92
N ALA A 120 -2.73 0.71 -9.85
CA ALA A 120 -1.37 0.75 -9.32
C ALA A 120 -1.31 0.28 -7.84
N LEU A 121 -2.29 0.69 -7.03
CA LEU A 121 -2.41 0.24 -5.63
C LEU A 121 -2.73 -1.25 -5.56
N ALA A 122 -3.67 -1.71 -6.40
CA ALA A 122 -4.03 -3.13 -6.46
C ALA A 122 -2.84 -4.01 -6.85
N TYR A 123 -2.06 -3.60 -7.85
CA TYR A 123 -0.84 -4.32 -8.24
C TYR A 123 0.23 -4.28 -7.15
N ALA A 124 0.39 -3.17 -6.44
CA ALA A 124 1.32 -3.11 -5.33
C ALA A 124 0.95 -4.07 -4.19
N TRP A 125 -0.33 -4.15 -3.84
CA TRP A 125 -0.82 -5.13 -2.86
C TRP A 125 -0.68 -6.58 -3.35
N LEU A 126 -0.97 -6.88 -4.62
CA LEU A 126 -0.73 -8.22 -5.17
C LEU A 126 0.75 -8.59 -5.14
N ALA A 127 1.63 -7.66 -5.49
CA ALA A 127 3.08 -7.86 -5.43
C ALA A 127 3.53 -8.11 -3.99
N ALA A 128 3.03 -7.34 -3.03
CA ALA A 128 3.35 -7.53 -1.62
C ALA A 128 2.85 -8.89 -1.08
N LEU A 129 1.64 -9.35 -1.46
CA LEU A 129 1.16 -10.70 -1.12
C LEU A 129 2.07 -11.80 -1.70
N ALA A 130 2.47 -11.66 -2.96
CA ALA A 130 3.38 -12.61 -3.60
C ALA A 130 4.75 -12.63 -2.90
N LEU A 131 5.32 -11.45 -2.62
CA LEU A 131 6.61 -11.31 -1.93
C LEU A 131 6.57 -11.83 -0.49
N TYR A 132 5.45 -11.61 0.20
CA TYR A 132 5.21 -12.17 1.53
C TYR A 132 5.24 -13.70 1.50
N SER A 133 4.53 -14.31 0.55
CA SER A 133 4.48 -15.77 0.40
C SER A 133 5.84 -16.40 0.06
N LEU A 134 6.72 -15.64 -0.61
CA LEU A 134 8.08 -16.05 -0.95
C LEU A 134 9.09 -15.82 0.19
N GLY A 135 8.66 -15.24 1.32
CA GLY A 135 9.55 -14.92 2.45
C GLY A 135 10.60 -13.86 2.12
N VAL A 136 10.32 -13.01 1.13
CA VAL A 136 11.26 -11.97 0.65
C VAL A 136 11.17 -10.69 1.48
N LEU A 137 10.01 -10.42 2.07
CA LEU A 137 9.78 -9.21 2.87
C LEU A 137 10.54 -9.27 4.20
N GLU A 138 10.99 -8.11 4.67
CA GLU A 138 11.70 -7.96 5.94
C GLU A 138 10.78 -8.26 7.14
N SER A 139 9.56 -7.73 7.12
CA SER A 139 8.57 -8.00 8.16
C SER A 139 7.86 -9.34 7.93
N ARG A 140 7.70 -10.09 9.02
CA ARG A 140 6.86 -11.29 9.08
C ARG A 140 5.39 -10.97 9.30
N ASN A 141 5.05 -9.72 9.61
CA ASN A 141 3.69 -9.27 9.77
C ASN A 141 3.17 -8.73 8.42
N LEU A 142 2.17 -9.41 7.85
CA LEU A 142 1.62 -9.03 6.55
C LEU A 142 0.94 -7.65 6.57
N TRP A 143 0.50 -7.14 7.73
CA TRP A 143 -0.04 -5.78 7.83
C TRP A 143 0.96 -4.71 7.41
N ASP A 144 2.23 -4.84 7.79
CA ASP A 144 3.30 -3.88 7.43
C ASP A 144 3.51 -3.80 5.91
N ALA A 145 3.13 -4.86 5.22
CA ALA A 145 3.17 -4.99 3.78
C ALA A 145 1.81 -4.76 3.12
N MET A 146 0.77 -4.35 3.83
CA MET A 146 -0.57 -4.14 3.26
C MET A 146 -1.14 -2.77 3.61
N LEU A 147 -0.92 -2.29 4.83
CA LEU A 147 -1.51 -1.07 5.33
C LEU A 147 -0.50 -0.34 6.20
N ASP A 148 -0.09 0.85 5.75
CA ASP A 148 0.81 1.73 6.47
C ASP A 148 0.08 2.98 6.99
N PRO A 149 0.69 3.75 7.92
CA PRO A 149 0.07 4.95 8.46
C PRO A 149 -0.21 6.01 7.39
N ILE A 150 0.59 6.05 6.31
CA ILE A 150 0.41 7.00 5.20
C ILE A 150 -0.90 6.70 4.47
N ALA A 151 -1.21 5.44 4.19
CA ALA A 151 -2.45 4.99 3.56
C ALA A 151 -3.69 5.41 4.37
N MET A 152 -3.63 5.26 5.69
CA MET A 152 -4.69 5.71 6.60
C MET A 152 -4.89 7.23 6.51
N ILE A 153 -3.81 8.00 6.62
CA ILE A 153 -3.85 9.48 6.55
C ILE A 153 -4.39 9.92 5.19
N VAL A 154 -3.91 9.31 4.11
CA VAL A 154 -4.34 9.53 2.73
C VAL A 154 -5.85 9.26 2.57
N GLY A 155 -6.36 8.18 3.16
CA GLY A 155 -7.79 7.89 3.23
C GLY A 155 -8.56 8.99 3.96
N GLY A 156 -8.10 9.39 5.15
CA GLY A 156 -8.72 10.46 5.94
C GLY A 156 -8.79 11.80 5.23
N VAL A 157 -7.67 12.27 4.68
CA VAL A 157 -7.60 13.53 3.92
C VAL A 157 -8.51 13.49 2.70
N SER A 158 -8.55 12.37 1.98
CA SER A 158 -9.41 12.21 0.80
C SER A 158 -10.89 12.27 1.16
N LEU A 159 -11.28 11.62 2.25
CA LEU A 159 -12.66 11.63 2.73
C LEU A 159 -13.08 13.03 3.20
N LEU A 160 -12.22 13.73 3.95
CA LEU A 160 -12.47 15.12 4.37
C LEU A 160 -12.64 16.06 3.18
N ARG A 161 -11.78 15.96 2.16
CA ARG A 161 -11.89 16.75 0.93
C ARG A 161 -13.19 16.47 0.18
N TRP A 162 -13.62 15.20 0.14
CA TRP A 162 -14.88 14.83 -0.49
C TRP A 162 -16.10 15.38 0.28
N LEU A 163 -16.08 15.31 1.61
CA LEU A 163 -17.13 15.86 2.47
C LEU A 163 -17.22 17.39 2.36
N TRP A 164 -16.07 18.07 2.32
CA TRP A 164 -16.01 19.52 2.15
C TRP A 164 -16.51 19.97 0.78
N GLY A 165 -16.11 19.25 -0.28
CA GLY A 165 -16.53 19.55 -1.65
C GLY A 165 -18.01 19.26 -1.95
N LYS A 166 -18.75 18.62 -1.04
CA LYS A 166 -20.22 18.47 -1.13
C LYS A 166 -20.99 19.63 -0.51
N LYS A 167 -20.35 20.46 0.32
CA LYS A 167 -20.99 21.58 1.02
C LYS A 167 -21.01 22.88 0.20
N HIS A 168 -20.34 22.92 -0.94
CA HIS A 168 -20.30 24.01 -1.91
C HIS A 168 -20.81 23.51 -3.26
#